data_AF-A0A4R4ZRA7-F1
#
_entry.id   AF-A0A4R4ZRA7-F1
#
_cell.length_a   1.000
_cell.length_b   1.000
_cell.length_c   1.000
_cell.angle_alpha   90.00
_cell.angle_beta   90.00
_cell.angle_gamma   90.00
#
_symmetry.space_group_name_H-M   'P 1'
#
loop_
_entity.id
_entity.type
_entity.pdbx_description
1 polymer ?
#
loop_
_entity_poly.entity_id
_entity_poly.type
_entity_poly.pdbx_seq_one_letter_code
_entity_poly.pdbx_strand_id
1 'polypeptide(L)'
;GGLLDAGTPSAAVTSTLKAGAASYTWVAAAVGSNTAAGLQLAAGEPVMAVGGFNGTDPAPTLAGFQSLVRQGKIHYFAGGGRGGAMTGRAASGSDAAQKISAWVAANYTATTVGGTVLYDLTAG
;
A
#
# COMPACT_ATOMS: atom_id res chain seq x y z
N GLY A 1 9.81 20.03 -19.24
CA GLY A 1 9.88 20.01 -17.77
C GLY A 1 9.47 18.63 -17.31
N GLY A 2 10.28 17.97 -16.49
CA GLY A 2 9.99 16.57 -16.12
C GLY A 2 11.23 15.92 -15.55
N LEU A 3 11.67 16.38 -14.38
CA LEU A 3 12.79 15.78 -13.65
C LEU A 3 12.64 15.92 -12.12
N LEU A 4 11.44 16.28 -11.62
CA LEU A 4 11.17 16.46 -10.19
C LEU A 4 9.97 15.64 -9.66
N ASP A 5 9.25 14.91 -10.51
CA ASP A 5 8.09 14.10 -10.09
C ASP A 5 8.48 12.78 -9.40
N ALA A 6 9.78 12.58 -9.17
CA ALA A 6 10.35 11.36 -8.60
C ALA A 6 10.39 11.39 -7.06
N GLY A 7 9.27 11.63 -6.38
CA GLY A 7 9.25 11.50 -4.92
C GLY A 7 7.90 11.68 -4.23
N THR A 8 7.02 12.49 -4.81
CA THR A 8 5.71 12.77 -4.22
C THR A 8 4.64 11.91 -4.90
N PRO A 9 3.77 11.22 -4.13
CA PRO A 9 2.55 10.63 -4.68
C PRO A 9 1.81 11.67 -5.55
N SER A 10 1.39 11.27 -6.74
CA SER A 10 0.67 12.19 -7.64
C SER A 10 -0.62 12.67 -6.98
N ALA A 11 -1.09 13.87 -7.35
CA ALA A 11 -2.36 14.40 -6.84
C ALA A 11 -3.54 13.43 -7.04
N ALA A 12 -3.48 12.61 -8.09
CA ALA A 12 -4.44 11.54 -8.34
C ALA A 12 -4.43 10.48 -7.23
N VAL A 13 -3.26 9.99 -6.82
CA VAL A 13 -3.14 9.02 -5.70
C VAL A 13 -3.66 9.63 -4.41
N THR A 14 -3.27 10.86 -4.09
CA THR A 14 -3.77 11.58 -2.91
C THR A 14 -5.30 11.71 -2.93
N SER A 15 -5.88 12.07 -4.07
CA SER A 15 -7.34 12.21 -4.20
C SER A 15 -8.04 10.86 -4.04
N THR A 16 -7.50 9.78 -4.60
CA THR A 16 -8.05 8.43 -4.45
C THR A 16 -8.00 7.96 -3.00
N LEU A 17 -6.89 8.20 -2.28
CA LEU A 17 -6.78 7.82 -0.87
C LEU A 17 -7.70 8.64 0.04
N LYS A 18 -7.90 9.93 -0.26
CA LYS A 18 -8.84 10.79 0.47
C LYS A 18 -10.31 10.43 0.22
N ALA A 19 -10.63 9.92 -0.96
CA ALA A 19 -11.99 9.53 -1.30
C ALA A 19 -12.45 8.42 -0.36
N GLY A 20 -13.44 8.71 0.48
CA GLY A 20 -13.96 7.76 1.48
C GLY A 20 -13.10 7.58 2.72
N ALA A 21 -12.05 8.37 2.93
CA ALA A 21 -11.12 8.22 4.06
C ALA A 21 -11.80 8.15 5.43
N ALA A 22 -12.86 8.93 5.64
CA ALA A 22 -13.61 8.98 6.89
C ALA A 22 -14.30 7.66 7.29
N SER A 23 -14.48 6.73 6.34
CA SER A 23 -15.09 5.42 6.59
C SER A 23 -14.09 4.36 7.03
N TYR A 24 -12.78 4.64 6.97
CA TYR A 24 -11.71 3.67 7.21
C TYR A 24 -10.79 4.15 8.31
N THR A 25 -10.21 3.22 9.06
CA THR A 25 -9.16 3.55 10.04
C THR A 25 -7.84 3.86 9.32
N TRP A 26 -7.56 3.18 8.21
CA TRP A 26 -6.41 3.42 7.35
C TRP A 26 -6.86 3.55 5.90
N VAL A 27 -6.50 4.67 5.26
CA VAL A 27 -6.84 4.90 3.84
C VAL A 27 -6.02 4.02 2.90
N ALA A 28 -4.84 3.60 3.34
CA ALA A 28 -4.04 2.63 2.62
C ALA A 28 -3.19 1.79 3.57
N ALA A 29 -2.77 0.64 3.09
CA ALA A 29 -1.64 -0.11 3.61
C ALA A 29 -0.54 -0.20 2.56
N ALA A 30 0.72 -0.04 2.95
CA ALA A 30 1.86 -0.09 2.05
C ALA A 30 2.99 -0.91 2.64
N VAL A 31 3.70 -1.66 1.80
CA VAL A 31 4.91 -2.38 2.22
C VAL A 31 6.05 -1.38 2.42
N GLY A 32 6.65 -1.42 3.60
CA GLY A 32 7.73 -0.51 3.99
C GLY A 32 7.23 0.79 4.64
N SER A 33 7.84 1.16 5.77
CA SER A 33 7.51 2.41 6.47
C SER A 33 7.76 3.66 5.62
N ASN A 34 8.75 3.65 4.73
CA ASN A 34 9.08 4.80 3.88
C ASN A 34 7.97 5.08 2.87
N THR A 35 7.46 4.04 2.21
CA THR A 35 6.33 4.15 1.27
C THR A 35 5.08 4.60 2.00
N ALA A 36 4.79 3.99 3.17
CA ALA A 36 3.64 4.35 3.98
C ALA A 36 3.70 5.82 4.45
N ALA A 37 4.87 6.28 4.91
CA ALA A 37 5.09 7.67 5.31
C ALA A 37 4.89 8.64 4.14
N GLY A 38 5.41 8.31 2.94
CA GLY A 38 5.21 9.15 1.75
C GLY A 38 3.73 9.30 1.38
N LEU A 39 2.96 8.21 1.42
CA LEU A 39 1.52 8.24 1.19
C LEU A 39 0.77 8.99 2.28
N GLN A 40 1.11 8.78 3.55
CA GLN A 40 0.49 9.47 4.68
C GLN A 40 0.75 10.98 4.63
N LEU A 41 1.96 11.42 4.30
CA LEU A 41 2.27 12.85 4.17
C LEU A 41 1.53 13.49 2.99
N ALA A 42 1.41 12.78 1.87
CA ALA A 42 0.72 13.29 0.69
C ALA A 42 -0.81 13.27 0.83
N ALA A 43 -1.36 12.24 1.47
CA ALA A 43 -2.79 12.10 1.72
C ALA A 43 -3.24 12.90 2.94
N GLY A 44 -2.36 13.14 3.92
CA GLY A 44 -2.74 13.71 5.22
C GLY A 44 -3.62 12.77 6.06
N GLU A 45 -3.62 11.48 5.73
CA GLU A 45 -4.52 10.47 6.28
C GLU A 45 -3.73 9.26 6.80
N PRO A 46 -4.25 8.49 7.76
CA PRO A 46 -3.53 7.36 8.33
C PRO A 46 -3.23 6.26 7.30
N VAL A 47 -1.95 5.88 7.18
CA VAL A 47 -1.50 4.77 6.33
C VAL A 47 -0.83 3.69 7.17
N MET A 48 -1.23 2.45 6.96
CA MET A 48 -0.63 1.30 7.63
C MET A 48 0.68 0.89 6.95
N ALA A 49 1.77 0.88 7.70
CA ALA A 49 3.02 0.26 7.26
C ALA A 49 2.96 -1.26 7.45
N VAL A 50 3.24 -2.01 6.40
CA VAL A 50 3.35 -3.48 6.42
C VAL A 50 4.82 -3.86 6.30
N GLY A 51 5.33 -4.65 7.25
CA GLY A 51 6.73 -5.08 7.25
C GLY A 51 7.70 -4.06 7.84
N GLY A 52 7.26 -2.94 8.40
CA GLY A 52 8.18 -1.96 9.02
C GLY A 52 9.20 -1.38 8.04
N PHE A 53 10.29 -0.78 8.55
CA PHE A 53 11.19 0.05 7.74
C PHE A 53 11.87 -0.72 6.58
N ASN A 54 12.36 -1.93 6.86
CA ASN A 54 13.03 -2.79 5.87
C ASN A 54 12.12 -3.88 5.32
N GLY A 55 10.81 -3.76 5.49
CA GLY A 55 9.87 -4.83 5.16
C GLY A 55 9.95 -6.04 6.09
N THR A 56 10.98 -6.20 6.94
CA THR A 56 11.26 -7.37 7.81
C THR A 56 10.45 -7.46 9.12
N ASP A 57 9.61 -6.50 9.45
CA ASP A 57 8.75 -6.59 10.64
C ASP A 57 7.72 -7.73 10.43
N PRO A 58 7.61 -8.70 11.36
CA PRO A 58 6.58 -9.74 11.29
C PRO A 58 5.15 -9.19 11.52
N ALA A 59 5.00 -7.94 11.98
CA ALA A 59 3.72 -7.30 12.19
C ALA A 59 3.31 -6.37 11.01
N PRO A 60 2.02 -6.37 10.62
CA PRO A 60 0.98 -7.33 10.98
C PRO A 60 1.18 -8.70 10.30
N THR A 61 0.69 -9.78 10.92
CA THR A 61 0.63 -11.10 10.26
C THR A 61 -0.42 -11.10 9.15
N LEU A 62 -0.34 -12.04 8.20
CA LEU A 62 -1.35 -12.19 7.16
C LEU A 62 -2.77 -12.31 7.74
N ALA A 63 -2.95 -13.14 8.77
CA ALA A 63 -4.25 -13.33 9.41
C ALA A 63 -4.78 -12.04 10.06
N GLY A 64 -3.89 -11.27 10.69
CA GLY A 64 -4.22 -9.96 11.25
C GLY A 64 -4.64 -8.97 10.15
N PHE A 65 -3.86 -8.88 9.08
CA PHE A 65 -4.16 -8.02 7.94
C PHE A 65 -5.51 -8.36 7.31
N GLN A 66 -5.77 -9.64 7.02
CA GLN A 66 -7.05 -10.12 6.50
C GLN A 66 -8.21 -9.77 7.43
N SER A 67 -8.02 -9.87 8.75
CA SER A 67 -9.04 -9.49 9.72
C SER A 67 -9.38 -8.01 9.65
N LEU A 68 -8.37 -7.13 9.49
CA LEU A 68 -8.58 -5.69 9.34
C LEU A 68 -9.29 -5.36 8.03
N VAL A 69 -8.95 -6.03 6.94
CA VAL A 69 -9.63 -5.88 5.65
C VAL A 69 -11.09 -6.31 5.75
N ARG A 70 -11.37 -7.49 6.32
CA ARG A 70 -12.74 -7.97 6.54
C ARG A 70 -13.56 -7.07 7.46
N GLN A 71 -12.90 -6.40 8.41
CA GLN A 71 -13.54 -5.41 9.28
C GLN A 71 -13.79 -4.07 8.58
N GLY A 72 -13.40 -3.91 7.31
CA GLY A 72 -13.52 -2.64 6.59
C GLY A 72 -12.65 -1.55 7.19
N LYS A 73 -11.51 -1.90 7.81
CA LYS A 73 -10.63 -0.90 8.44
C LYS A 73 -9.59 -0.32 7.48
N ILE A 74 -9.30 -1.01 6.38
CA ILE A 74 -8.29 -0.63 5.39
C ILE A 74 -8.97 -0.47 4.04
N HIS A 75 -8.82 0.68 3.39
CA HIS A 75 -9.43 0.95 2.09
C HIS A 75 -8.58 0.38 0.94
N TYR A 76 -7.34 0.86 0.77
CA TYR A 76 -6.45 0.44 -0.31
C TYR A 76 -5.22 -0.32 0.18
N PHE A 77 -4.62 -1.12 -0.68
CA PHE A 77 -3.26 -1.62 -0.51
C PHE A 77 -2.38 -1.11 -1.65
N ALA A 78 -1.31 -0.39 -1.33
CA ALA A 78 -0.33 0.03 -2.30
C ALA A 78 0.64 -1.11 -2.58
N GLY A 79 0.49 -1.75 -3.74
CA GLY A 79 1.49 -2.66 -4.27
C GLY A 79 2.70 -1.85 -4.67
N GLY A 80 3.83 -2.04 -3.98
CA GLY A 80 5.05 -1.26 -4.20
C GLY A 80 5.37 -1.14 -5.69
N GLY A 81 5.56 0.08 -6.17
CA GLY A 81 5.78 0.31 -7.59
C GLY A 81 6.65 1.52 -7.90
N ARG A 82 7.71 1.25 -8.67
CA ARG A 82 8.09 2.04 -9.85
C ARG A 82 8.72 1.08 -10.89
N GLY A 83 7.96 0.73 -11.93
CA GLY A 83 8.48 0.03 -13.10
C GLY A 83 8.75 -1.46 -12.89
N GLY A 84 8.50 -2.26 -13.93
CA GLY A 84 8.60 -3.71 -13.87
C GLY A 84 9.95 -4.24 -13.40
N ALA A 85 9.89 -5.21 -12.48
CA ALA A 85 10.96 -6.13 -12.08
C ALA A 85 10.45 -6.90 -10.84
N MET A 86 10.19 -8.20 -10.75
CA MET A 86 10.53 -9.40 -11.55
C MET A 86 11.97 -9.46 -12.10
N THR A 87 12.84 -8.51 -11.75
CA THR A 87 14.28 -8.61 -11.97
C THR A 87 14.96 -8.37 -10.65
N GLY A 88 15.21 -9.49 -9.97
CA GLY A 88 16.25 -9.71 -8.97
C GLY A 88 16.61 -8.54 -8.06
N ARG A 89 16.32 -8.73 -6.76
CA ARG A 89 16.90 -8.02 -5.60
C ARG A 89 16.01 -6.93 -4.99
N ALA A 90 14.89 -7.36 -4.40
CA ALA A 90 14.36 -6.79 -3.16
C ALA A 90 13.42 -7.79 -2.48
N ALA A 91 13.94 -8.97 -2.12
CA ALA A 91 13.37 -9.76 -1.03
C ALA A 91 13.71 -9.11 0.33
N SER A 92 13.61 -7.77 0.43
CA SER A 92 13.75 -7.01 1.67
C SER A 92 12.35 -6.81 2.25
N GLY A 93 11.64 -7.92 2.43
CA GLY A 93 10.33 -8.00 3.03
C GLY A 93 10.31 -9.22 3.93
N SER A 94 9.69 -9.09 5.09
CA SER A 94 9.36 -10.21 5.95
C SER A 94 8.49 -11.16 5.14
N ASP A 95 8.58 -12.43 5.46
CA ASP A 95 7.67 -13.44 4.92
C ASP A 95 6.20 -13.01 5.06
N ALA A 96 5.87 -12.23 6.10
CA ALA A 96 4.54 -11.69 6.33
C ALA A 96 4.13 -10.65 5.27
N ALA A 97 4.99 -9.67 4.97
CA ALA A 97 4.69 -8.65 3.96
C ALA A 97 4.51 -9.25 2.56
N GLN A 98 5.35 -10.22 2.19
CA GLN A 98 5.22 -10.94 0.92
C GLN A 98 3.92 -11.74 0.85
N LYS A 99 3.57 -12.46 1.92
CA LYS A 99 2.30 -13.21 2.01
C LYS A 99 1.09 -12.30 1.91
N ILE A 100 1.11 -11.12 2.54
CA ILE A 100 0.06 -10.11 2.45
C ILE A 100 -0.08 -9.61 1.02
N SER A 101 1.03 -9.19 0.39
CA SER A 101 1.00 -8.69 -0.99
C SER A 101 0.49 -9.74 -1.97
N ALA A 102 0.92 -11.01 -1.82
CA ALA A 102 0.47 -12.10 -2.68
C ALA A 102 -1.03 -12.40 -2.48
N TRP A 103 -1.51 -12.42 -1.23
CA TRP A 103 -2.92 -12.59 -0.94
C TRP A 103 -3.76 -11.45 -1.51
N VAL A 104 -3.34 -10.20 -1.33
CA VAL A 104 -4.05 -9.05 -1.89
C VAL A 104 -4.13 -9.14 -3.41
N ALA A 105 -3.01 -9.42 -4.08
CA ALA A 105 -2.98 -9.53 -5.54
C ALA A 105 -3.84 -10.69 -6.08
N ALA A 106 -4.04 -11.75 -5.29
CA ALA A 106 -4.89 -12.87 -5.65
C ALA A 106 -6.38 -12.65 -5.37
N ASN A 107 -6.75 -11.73 -4.47
CA ASN A 107 -8.14 -11.54 -4.01
C ASN A 107 -8.75 -10.21 -4.48
N TYR A 108 -7.94 -9.23 -4.85
CA TYR A 108 -8.39 -7.88 -5.22
C TYR A 108 -7.82 -7.43 -6.55
N THR A 109 -8.50 -6.49 -7.18
CA THR A 109 -8.12 -5.95 -8.49
C THR A 109 -7.11 -4.81 -8.34
N ALA A 110 -6.00 -4.90 -9.07
CA ALA A 110 -5.02 -3.83 -9.18
C ALA A 110 -5.54 -2.69 -10.05
N THR A 111 -5.49 -1.47 -9.54
CA THR A 111 -5.76 -0.23 -10.28
C THR A 111 -4.52 0.64 -10.25
N THR A 112 -4.10 1.14 -11.42
CA THR A 112 -2.96 2.07 -11.48
C THR A 112 -3.46 3.50 -11.45
N VAL A 113 -3.14 4.22 -10.37
CA VAL A 113 -3.49 5.64 -10.20
C VAL A 113 -2.21 6.45 -10.20
N GLY A 114 -2.06 7.32 -11.21
CA GLY A 114 -0.92 8.24 -11.32
C GLY A 114 0.45 7.59 -11.15
N GLY A 115 0.62 6.38 -11.70
CA GLY A 115 1.86 5.59 -11.68
C GLY A 115 2.03 4.65 -10.48
N THR A 116 1.12 4.67 -9.51
CA THR A 116 1.13 3.78 -8.33
C THR A 116 0.07 2.70 -8.48
N VAL A 117 0.42 1.44 -8.21
CA VAL A 117 -0.53 0.33 -8.18
C VAL A 117 -1.23 0.31 -6.81
N LEU A 118 -2.55 0.48 -6.82
CA LEU A 118 -3.42 0.41 -5.66
C LEU A 118 -4.40 -0.75 -5.85
N TYR A 119 -4.56 -1.59 -4.83
CA TYR A 119 -5.58 -2.62 -4.77
C TYR A 119 -6.70 -2.12 -3.88
N ASP A 120 -7.93 -2.12 -4.37
CA ASP A 120 -9.11 -1.79 -3.56
C ASP A 120 -9.49 -3.01 -2.71
N LEU A 121 -9.35 -2.88 -1.38
CA LEU A 121 -9.63 -3.96 -0.43
C LEU A 121 -11.11 -4.03 -0.02
N THR A 122 -11.95 -3.17 -0.60
CA THR A 122 -13.38 -3.01 -0.26
C THR A 122 -14.28 -3.51 -1.38
N ALA A 123 -13.72 -3.69 -2.58
CA ALA A 123 -14.41 -4.24 -3.75
C ALA A 123 -14.56 -5.78 -3.73
N GLY A 124 -14.41 -6.42 -2.57
CA GLY A 124 -14.45 -7.88 -2.38
C GLY A 124 -15.81 -8.45 -2.01
#